data_AF-A0A8J3N0J6-F1
#
_entry.id   AF-A0A8J3N0J6-F1
#
_cell.length_a   1.000
_cell.length_b   1.000
_cell.length_c   1.000
_cell.angle_alpha   90.00
_cell.angle_beta   90.00
_cell.angle_gamma   90.00
#
_symmetry.space_group_name_H-M   'P 1'
#
loop_
_entity.id
_entity.type
_entity.pdbx_description
1 polymer ?
#
loop_
_entity_poly.entity_id
_entity_poly.type
_entity_poly.pdbx_seq_one_letter_code
_entity_poly.pdbx_strand_id
1 'polypeptide(L)'
;MSNPNVLTIASTIDCPHTGQVTFSTDIKHKLKVQGNPVLLKSDIENAPVSAACTNQDNPPSTRKCTKVSSVTGGESTKLKVGGVPVILSTVTGFTDGFPPLPSLLTGITPVQSKLVVAVS
;
A
#
# COMPACT_ATOMS: atom_id res chain seq x y z
N MET A 1 13.55 5.25 18.15
CA MET A 1 12.78 5.69 16.97
C MET A 1 13.12 4.73 15.84
N SER A 2 12.22 3.80 15.52
CA SER A 2 12.42 2.89 14.39
C SER A 2 12.17 3.66 13.11
N ASN A 3 13.13 3.69 12.19
CA ASN A 3 12.92 4.29 10.88
C ASN A 3 11.83 3.51 10.13
N PRO A 4 10.90 4.18 9.44
CA PRO A 4 9.87 3.50 8.66
C PRO A 4 10.49 2.75 7.49
N ASN A 5 10.00 1.55 7.24
CA ASN A 5 10.53 0.63 6.24
C ASN A 5 9.95 0.93 4.85
N VAL A 6 10.67 0.60 3.78
CA VAL A 6 10.19 0.78 2.41
C VAL A 6 9.21 -0.33 2.06
N LEU A 7 8.06 0.01 1.46
CA LEU A 7 7.13 -0.98 0.96
C LEU A 7 7.55 -1.51 -0.40
N THR A 8 7.28 -2.79 -0.63
CA THR A 8 7.54 -3.52 -1.88
C THR A 8 6.30 -4.30 -2.29
N ILE A 9 6.30 -4.88 -3.48
CA ILE A 9 5.20 -5.78 -3.92
C ILE A 9 5.00 -7.01 -3.01
N ALA A 10 5.96 -7.33 -2.14
CA ALA A 10 5.85 -8.40 -1.14
C ALA A 10 5.33 -7.91 0.22
N SER A 11 5.08 -6.60 0.37
CA SER A 11 4.51 -6.03 1.60
C SER A 11 3.01 -6.27 1.65
N THR A 12 2.44 -6.32 2.85
CA THR A 12 0.98 -6.37 3.05
C THR A 12 0.47 -5.00 3.49
N ILE A 13 -0.65 -4.59 2.91
CA ILE A 13 -1.45 -3.45 3.36
C ILE A 13 -2.86 -3.97 3.59
N ASP A 14 -3.28 -4.02 4.85
CA ASP A 14 -4.60 -4.51 5.22
C ASP A 14 -5.57 -3.34 5.42
N CYS A 15 -6.84 -3.65 5.24
CA CYS A 15 -7.96 -2.78 5.59
C CYS A 15 -8.59 -3.30 6.88
N PRO A 16 -9.26 -2.44 7.69
CA PRO A 16 -9.92 -2.85 8.93
C PRO A 16 -10.97 -3.94 8.73
N HIS A 17 -11.54 -4.00 7.52
CA HIS A 17 -12.51 -5.01 7.10
C HIS A 17 -11.86 -6.29 6.56
N THR A 18 -10.65 -6.63 6.99
CA THR A 18 -9.87 -7.83 6.57
C THR A 18 -9.55 -7.93 5.06
N GLY A 19 -9.88 -6.92 4.27
CA GLY A 19 -9.44 -6.81 2.89
C GLY A 19 -7.95 -6.50 2.82
N GLN A 20 -7.26 -7.03 1.82
CA GLN A 20 -5.84 -6.79 1.60
C GLN A 20 -5.61 -6.17 0.22
N VAL A 21 -4.79 -5.12 0.15
CA VAL A 21 -4.39 -4.54 -1.14
C VAL A 21 -3.49 -5.53 -1.88
N THR A 22 -3.80 -5.83 -3.14
CA THR A 22 -2.99 -6.71 -3.98
C THR A 22 -2.24 -5.89 -5.03
N PHE A 23 -0.97 -6.19 -5.20
CA PHE A 23 -0.08 -5.49 -6.14
C PHE A 23 0.15 -6.33 -7.39
N SER A 24 0.27 -5.66 -8.54
CA SER A 24 0.59 -6.35 -9.79
C SER A 24 2.02 -6.89 -9.78
N THR A 25 2.21 -8.13 -10.25
CA THR A 25 3.53 -8.72 -10.46
C THR A 25 4.31 -8.07 -11.61
N ASP A 26 3.64 -7.25 -12.42
CA ASP A 26 4.24 -6.57 -13.58
C ASP A 26 4.92 -5.26 -13.22
N ILE A 27 4.83 -4.81 -11.96
CA ILE A 27 5.58 -3.64 -11.48
C ILE A 27 7.08 -3.94 -11.59
N LYS A 28 7.82 -3.22 -12.45
CA LYS A 28 9.26 -3.42 -12.71
C LYS A 28 10.11 -2.20 -12.36
N HIS A 29 9.85 -1.57 -11.22
CA HIS A 29 10.69 -0.47 -10.74
C HIS A 29 12.16 -0.89 -10.59
N LYS A 30 13.08 0.02 -10.93
CA LYS A 30 14.53 -0.26 -10.91
C LYS A 30 15.04 -0.56 -9.49
N LEU A 31 14.54 0.16 -8.49
CA LEU A 31 14.90 -0.07 -7.11
C LEU A 31 14.13 -1.28 -6.57
N LYS A 32 14.88 -2.23 -6.02
CA LYS A 32 14.35 -3.44 -5.42
C LYS A 32 14.91 -3.60 -4.01
N VAL A 33 14.09 -4.15 -3.11
CA VAL A 33 14.52 -4.58 -1.78
C VAL A 33 14.30 -6.09 -1.70
N GLN A 34 15.37 -6.84 -1.43
CA GLN A 34 15.36 -8.32 -1.43
C GLN A 34 14.76 -8.91 -2.71
N GLY A 35 15.08 -8.31 -3.88
CA GLY A 35 14.56 -8.74 -5.18
C GLY A 35 13.14 -8.25 -5.52
N ASN A 36 12.41 -7.67 -4.56
CA ASN A 36 11.06 -7.16 -4.78
C ASN A 36 11.09 -5.67 -5.17
N PRO A 37 10.48 -5.28 -6.29
CA PRO A 37 10.24 -3.87 -6.65
C PRO A 37 9.61 -3.10 -5.49
N VAL A 38 10.15 -1.91 -5.22
CA VAL A 38 9.56 -0.98 -4.24
C VAL A 38 8.23 -0.45 -4.76
N LEU A 39 7.31 -0.09 -3.88
CA LEU A 39 6.03 0.53 -4.26
C LEU A 39 6.17 2.05 -4.33
N LEU A 40 5.61 2.62 -5.39
CA LEU A 40 5.33 4.05 -5.55
C LEU A 40 3.85 4.31 -5.27
N LYS A 41 3.49 5.59 -5.06
CA LYS A 41 2.10 5.99 -4.84
C LYS A 41 1.14 5.46 -5.91
N SER A 42 1.54 5.55 -7.18
CA SER A 42 0.76 5.08 -8.33
C SER A 42 0.51 3.58 -8.35
N ASP A 43 1.34 2.79 -7.67
CA ASP A 43 1.17 1.33 -7.60
C ASP A 43 0.13 0.92 -6.55
N ILE A 44 -0.15 1.82 -5.60
CA ILE A 44 -1.12 1.60 -4.52
C ILE A 44 -2.45 2.25 -4.89
N GLU A 45 -2.45 3.43 -5.52
CA GLU A 45 -3.68 4.06 -5.98
C GLU A 45 -4.37 3.21 -7.06
N ASN A 46 -5.67 2.98 -6.90
CA ASN A 46 -6.48 2.04 -7.70
C ASN A 46 -6.05 0.57 -7.61
N ALA A 47 -5.11 0.21 -6.72
CA ALA A 47 -4.79 -1.18 -6.48
C ALA A 47 -6.02 -1.92 -5.93
N PRO A 48 -6.30 -3.14 -6.42
CA PRO A 48 -7.45 -3.92 -5.97
C PRO A 48 -7.33 -4.31 -4.50
N VAL A 49 -8.48 -4.42 -3.84
CA VAL A 49 -8.62 -4.98 -2.50
C VAL A 49 -9.20 -6.38 -2.62
N SER A 50 -8.62 -7.33 -1.89
CA SER A 50 -9.00 -8.74 -1.93
C SER A 50 -10.47 -8.96 -1.53
N ALA A 51 -11.04 -10.06 -2.03
CA ALA A 51 -12.42 -10.43 -1.76
C ALA A 51 -12.71 -10.73 -0.28
N ALA A 52 -11.65 -10.90 0.54
CA ALA A 52 -11.71 -11.10 1.99
C ALA A 52 -12.22 -9.86 2.75
N CYS A 53 -12.52 -8.75 2.07
CA CYS A 53 -13.22 -7.64 2.66
C CYS A 53 -14.60 -8.07 3.20
N THR A 54 -14.82 -7.93 4.51
CA THR A 54 -16.07 -8.27 5.20
C THR A 54 -17.14 -7.19 5.11
N ASN A 55 -16.78 -5.98 4.65
CA ASN A 55 -17.77 -4.94 4.42
C ASN A 55 -18.72 -5.36 3.28
N GLN A 56 -20.02 -5.16 3.47
CA GLN A 56 -21.05 -5.58 2.51
C GLN A 56 -21.60 -4.38 1.75
N ASP A 57 -22.07 -4.61 0.53
CA ASP A 57 -22.79 -3.61 -0.24
C ASP A 57 -24.24 -3.50 0.27
N ASN A 58 -24.58 -2.34 0.81
CA ASN A 58 -25.96 -1.97 1.16
C ASN A 58 -26.20 -0.50 0.79
N PRO A 59 -26.28 -0.16 -0.51
CA PRO A 59 -26.42 1.23 -0.94
C PRO A 59 -27.75 1.86 -0.45
N PRO A 60 -27.77 3.14 -0.06
CA PRO A 60 -26.66 4.10 -0.06
C PRO A 60 -25.84 4.10 1.24
N SER A 61 -26.04 3.13 2.13
CA SER A 61 -25.49 3.12 3.49
C SER A 61 -24.06 2.61 3.55
N THR A 62 -23.76 1.51 2.87
CA THR A 62 -22.43 0.86 2.91
C THR A 62 -22.00 0.38 1.52
N ARG A 63 -20.67 0.33 1.29
CA ARG A 63 -20.07 -0.27 0.09
C ARG A 63 -18.84 -1.10 0.45
N LYS A 64 -18.74 -2.29 -0.14
CA LYS A 64 -17.57 -3.18 -0.04
C LYS A 64 -16.32 -2.49 -0.61
N CYS A 65 -15.19 -2.65 0.05
CA CYS A 65 -13.91 -2.15 -0.48
C CYS A 65 -13.50 -3.01 -1.67
N THR A 66 -13.37 -2.41 -2.85
CA THR A 66 -12.92 -3.09 -4.07
C THR A 66 -11.54 -2.62 -4.51
N LYS A 67 -11.16 -1.37 -4.16
CA LYS A 67 -9.85 -0.81 -4.48
C LYS A 67 -9.45 0.32 -3.53
N VAL A 68 -8.17 0.67 -3.56
CA VAL A 68 -7.67 1.91 -2.98
C VAL A 68 -8.14 3.10 -3.82
N SER A 69 -8.79 4.08 -3.19
CA SER A 69 -9.24 5.30 -3.87
C SER A 69 -8.17 6.39 -3.89
N SER A 70 -7.36 6.50 -2.83
CA SER A 70 -6.37 7.57 -2.69
C SER A 70 -5.33 7.26 -1.63
N VAL A 71 -4.09 7.69 -1.86
CA VAL A 71 -3.01 7.67 -0.86
C VAL A 71 -2.74 9.10 -0.37
N THR A 72 -2.83 9.30 0.94
CA THR A 72 -2.75 10.63 1.60
C THR A 72 -1.43 10.87 2.33
N GLY A 73 -0.61 9.84 2.51
CA GLY A 73 0.66 9.97 3.24
C GLY A 73 1.56 8.74 3.11
N GLY A 74 2.76 8.84 3.68
CA GLY A 74 3.77 7.77 3.68
C GLY A 74 4.82 7.86 2.57
N GLU A 75 4.86 8.95 1.81
CA GLU A 75 5.92 9.19 0.83
C GLU A 75 7.26 9.48 1.52
N SER A 76 8.35 8.90 1.01
CA SER A 76 9.69 9.19 1.49
C SER A 76 10.15 10.58 1.07
N THR A 77 10.69 11.35 2.02
CA THR A 77 11.30 12.67 1.73
C THR A 77 12.69 12.57 1.12
N LYS A 78 13.35 11.41 1.24
CA LYS A 78 14.76 11.22 0.85
C LYS A 78 14.95 10.20 -0.26
N LEU A 79 14.27 9.05 -0.17
CA LEU A 79 14.47 7.95 -1.11
C LEU A 79 13.49 8.04 -2.28
N LYS A 80 14.04 8.12 -3.49
CA LYS A 80 13.28 8.29 -4.73
C LYS A 80 13.75 7.31 -5.81
N VAL A 81 12.84 6.89 -6.68
CA VAL A 81 13.11 6.08 -7.88
C VAL A 81 12.70 6.89 -9.10
N GLY A 82 13.64 7.21 -9.98
CA GLY A 82 13.34 8.05 -11.15
C GLY A 82 12.74 9.41 -10.78
N GLY A 83 13.09 9.97 -9.62
CA GLY A 83 12.53 11.22 -9.11
C GLY A 83 11.22 11.09 -8.33
N VAL A 84 10.59 9.91 -8.32
CA VAL A 84 9.34 9.65 -7.60
C VAL A 84 9.62 9.10 -6.19
N PRO A 85 9.02 9.65 -5.11
CA PRO A 85 9.15 9.10 -3.76
C PRO A 85 8.70 7.65 -3.66
N VAL A 86 9.47 6.83 -2.92
CA VAL A 86 8.99 5.50 -2.52
C VAL A 86 7.98 5.61 -1.38
N ILE A 87 7.10 4.63 -1.27
CA ILE A 87 6.15 4.54 -0.15
C ILE A 87 6.78 3.79 1.02
N LEU A 88 6.54 4.32 2.22
CA LEU A 88 7.03 3.81 3.48
C LEU A 88 5.91 3.12 4.28
N SER A 89 6.29 2.39 5.33
CA SER A 89 5.38 1.69 6.24
C SER A 89 4.47 2.61 7.06
N THR A 90 4.57 3.93 6.88
CA THR A 90 3.68 4.96 7.41
C THR A 90 2.62 5.38 6.40
N VAL A 91 2.36 4.56 5.38
CA VAL A 91 1.35 4.84 4.35
C VAL A 91 -0.02 5.03 4.98
N THR A 92 -0.73 6.06 4.51
CA THR A 92 -2.13 6.32 4.86
C THR A 92 -2.92 6.57 3.58
N GLY A 93 -4.19 6.23 3.60
CA GLY A 93 -5.06 6.35 2.44
C GLY A 93 -6.46 5.86 2.72
N PHE A 94 -7.27 5.83 1.66
CA PHE A 94 -8.67 5.44 1.68
C PHE A 94 -8.94 4.38 0.61
N THR A 95 -9.89 3.50 0.88
CA THR A 95 -10.52 2.63 -0.11
C THR A 95 -11.75 3.31 -0.71
N ASP A 96 -12.28 2.74 -1.79
CA ASP A 96 -13.56 3.15 -2.39
C ASP A 96 -14.80 2.74 -1.57
N GLY A 97 -14.58 2.02 -0.46
CA GLY A 97 -15.61 1.73 0.52
C GLY A 97 -16.03 2.99 1.28
N PHE A 98 -17.33 3.13 1.52
CA PHE A 98 -17.91 4.24 2.26
C PHE A 98 -18.85 3.66 3.35
N PRO A 99 -19.28 4.47 4.34
CA PRO A 99 -19.37 4.12 5.76
C PRO A 99 -20.11 2.83 6.21
N PRO A 100 -19.98 2.40 7.49
CA PRO A 100 -19.68 3.20 8.70
C PRO A 100 -18.19 3.34 9.08
N LEU A 101 -17.38 3.94 8.21
CA LEU A 101 -16.37 5.02 8.35
C LEU A 101 -15.31 4.83 7.24
N PRO A 102 -14.56 5.86 6.83
CA PRO A 102 -13.44 5.68 5.91
C PRO A 102 -12.43 4.76 6.59
N SER A 103 -12.33 3.53 6.10
CA SER A 103 -11.40 2.55 6.60
C SER A 103 -9.97 3.05 6.37
N LEU A 104 -9.34 3.56 7.42
CA LEU A 104 -7.90 3.79 7.45
C LEU A 104 -7.20 2.48 7.11
N LEU A 105 -6.17 2.51 6.27
CA LEU A 105 -5.29 1.35 6.07
C LEU A 105 -4.68 0.96 7.42
N THR A 106 -4.80 -0.30 7.82
CA THR A 106 -4.30 -0.85 9.09
C THR A 106 -3.39 -2.05 8.82
N GLY A 107 -2.57 -2.47 9.79
CA GLY A 107 -1.84 -3.75 9.66
C GLY A 107 -0.70 -3.76 8.63
N ILE A 108 0.01 -2.65 8.47
CA ILE A 108 1.17 -2.59 7.57
C ILE A 108 2.30 -3.45 8.18
N THR A 109 2.59 -4.59 7.55
CA THR A 109 3.72 -5.44 7.95
C THR A 109 4.86 -5.24 6.95
N PRO A 110 5.84 -4.36 7.25
CA PRO A 110 6.99 -4.23 6.39
C PRO A 110 7.91 -5.45 6.50
N VAL A 111 8.22 -6.07 5.37
CA VAL A 111 9.09 -7.27 5.31
C VAL A 111 10.59 -6.91 5.38
N GLN A 112 10.95 -5.62 5.30
CA GLN A 112 12.34 -5.16 5.29
C GLN A 112 12.92 -4.99 6.71
N SER A 113 14.02 -5.70 7.01
CA SER A 113 14.79 -5.52 8.26
C SER A 113 16.01 -4.58 8.13
N LYS A 114 16.48 -4.31 6.91
CA LYS A 114 17.63 -3.40 6.63
C LYS A 114 17.63 -2.92 5.17
N LEU A 115 18.00 -1.66 4.93
CA LEU A 115 18.24 -1.12 3.59
C LEU A 115 19.62 -1.59 3.09
N VAL A 116 19.64 -2.38 2.02
CA VAL A 116 20.86 -2.67 1.26
C VAL A 116 20.58 -2.24 -0.18
N VAL A 117 21.24 -1.17 -0.61
CA VAL A 117 21.17 -0.69 -1.99
C VAL A 117 22.03 -1.63 -2.83
N ALA A 118 21.41 -2.47 -3.65
CA ALA A 118 22.13 -3.22 -4.68
C ALA A 118 22.41 -2.26 -5.84
N VAL A 119 23.64 -1.78 -5.93
CA VAL A 119 24.13 -1.06 -7.12
C VAL A 119 24.47 -2.13 -8.16
N SER A 120 23.79 -2.09 -9.32
CA SER A 120 24.19 -2.83 -10.52
C SER A 120 24.94 -1.90 -11.45
#